data_AF-A0A0F6W6I7-F1
#
_entry.id   AF-A0A0F6W6I7-F1
#
_cell.length_a   1.000
_cell.length_b   1.000
_cell.length_c   1.000
_cell.angle_alpha   90.00
_cell.angle_beta   90.00
_cell.angle_gamma   90.00
#
_symmetry.space_group_name_H-M   'P 1'
#
loop_
_entity.id
_entity.type
_entity.pdbx_description
1 polymer ?
#
loop_
_entity_poly.entity_id
_entity_poly.type
_entity_poly.pdbx_seq_one_letter_code
_entity_poly.pdbx_strand_id
1 'polypeptide(L)'
;MEKRRSARALNTIFAQGQSGNGGLDGRTEKRRRRLIQELKEGRRGQPLKPIDVLTHASELFELGETLASLKKHGVKPIVAPDTPEVREAARRVQIAYAMPVDVFKLIGLEMEPLDDEGSAPARKRRKKA
;
A
#
# COMPACT_ATOMS: atom_id res chain seq x y z
N MET A 1 17.10 -24.55 17.86
CA MET A 1 17.86 -23.36 17.36
C MET A 1 17.70 -23.13 15.86
N GLU A 2 17.47 -24.17 15.07
CA GLU A 2 17.33 -24.11 13.62
C GLU A 2 16.13 -23.28 13.13
N LYS A 3 14.95 -23.44 13.75
CA LYS A 3 13.76 -22.60 13.48
C LYS A 3 14.04 -21.09 13.58
N ARG A 4 14.89 -20.67 14.52
CA ARG A 4 15.29 -19.26 14.70
C ARG A 4 16.31 -18.81 13.66
N ARG A 5 17.20 -19.69 13.18
CA ARG A 5 18.13 -19.39 12.07
C ARG A 5 17.38 -19.28 10.75
N SER A 6 16.46 -20.19 10.45
CA SER A 6 15.66 -20.16 9.23
C SER A 6 14.75 -18.93 9.17
N ALA A 7 14.10 -18.59 10.30
CA ALA A 7 13.32 -17.35 10.39
C ALA A 7 14.19 -16.09 10.20
N ARG A 8 15.41 -16.06 10.75
CA ARG A 8 16.34 -14.95 10.53
C ARG A 8 16.81 -14.89 9.09
N ALA A 9 17.18 -16.00 8.46
CA ALA A 9 17.59 -16.05 7.07
C ALA A 9 16.47 -15.59 6.13
N LEU A 10 15.25 -16.08 6.34
CA LEU A 10 14.05 -15.64 5.62
C LEU A 10 13.83 -14.14 5.82
N ASN A 11 13.87 -13.66 7.07
CA ASN A 11 13.74 -12.22 7.35
C ASN A 11 14.87 -11.39 6.75
N THR A 12 16.08 -11.93 6.60
CA THR A 12 17.23 -11.22 6.00
C THR A 12 17.08 -11.15 4.49
N ILE A 13 16.62 -12.22 3.84
CA ILE A 13 16.32 -12.26 2.41
C ILE A 13 15.17 -11.30 2.08
N PHE A 14 14.09 -11.34 2.87
CA PHE A 14 12.97 -10.40 2.71
C PHE A 14 13.36 -8.96 3.08
N ALA A 15 14.21 -8.73 4.09
CA ALA A 15 14.69 -7.40 4.45
C ALA A 15 15.70 -6.83 3.42
N GLN A 16 16.46 -7.66 2.72
CA GLN A 16 17.32 -7.24 1.61
C GLN A 16 16.50 -6.87 0.37
N GLY A 17 15.36 -7.54 0.12
CA GLY A 17 14.41 -7.14 -0.92
C GLY A 17 13.50 -5.95 -0.53
N GLN A 18 13.22 -5.76 0.77
CA GLN A 18 12.44 -4.63 1.32
C GLN A 18 13.28 -3.42 1.68
N SER A 19 14.61 -3.54 1.67
CA SER A 19 15.50 -2.39 1.70
C SER A 19 15.49 -1.74 0.32
N GLY A 20 14.40 -1.05 -0.01
CA GLY A 20 14.36 0.00 -1.03
C GLY A 20 15.27 1.21 -0.67
N ASN A 21 16.36 0.96 0.06
CA ASN A 21 17.45 1.87 0.36
C ASN A 21 18.57 1.77 -0.69
N GLY A 22 18.29 1.23 -1.88
CA GLY A 22 19.01 1.63 -3.08
C GLY A 22 18.64 3.08 -3.37
N GLY A 23 19.32 4.01 -2.70
CA GLY A 23 19.11 5.47 -2.68
C GLY A 23 17.96 5.95 -3.57
N LEU A 24 16.77 6.06 -3.00
CA LEU A 24 15.66 6.73 -3.67
C LEU A 24 16.14 8.13 -4.09
N ASP A 25 15.96 8.50 -5.35
CA ASP A 25 16.24 9.85 -5.82
C ASP A 25 15.58 10.87 -4.87
N GLY A 26 16.24 12.00 -4.57
CA GLY A 26 15.77 12.99 -3.60
C GLY A 26 14.33 13.48 -3.87
N ARG A 27 13.88 13.42 -5.13
CA ARG A 27 12.48 13.67 -5.52
C ARG A 27 11.52 12.56 -5.06
N THR A 28 11.94 11.31 -5.21
CA THR A 28 11.18 10.13 -4.80
C THR A 28 11.10 10.03 -3.29
N GLU A 29 12.19 10.32 -2.56
CA GLU A 29 12.13 10.41 -1.10
C GLU A 29 11.19 11.51 -0.62
N LYS A 30 11.24 12.70 -1.24
CA LYS A 30 10.32 13.79 -0.89
C LYS A 30 8.86 13.39 -1.11
N ARG A 31 8.56 12.69 -2.22
CA ARG A 31 7.22 12.16 -2.49
C ARG A 31 6.81 11.13 -1.44
N ARG A 32 7.68 10.15 -1.14
CA ARG A 32 7.44 9.12 -0.12
C ARG A 32 7.09 9.75 1.23
N ARG A 33 7.91 10.70 1.70
CA ARG A 33 7.68 11.40 2.97
C ARG A 33 6.35 12.16 2.95
N ARG A 34 6.01 12.83 1.85
CA ARG A 34 4.72 13.54 1.69
C ARG A 34 3.54 12.58 1.79
N LEU A 35 3.57 11.46 1.08
CA LEU A 35 2.49 10.47 1.08
C LEU A 35 2.28 9.86 2.47
N ILE A 36 3.36 9.53 3.18
CA ILE A 36 3.29 9.05 4.56
C ILE A 36 2.67 10.12 5.47
N GLN A 37 3.07 11.39 5.31
CA GLN A 37 2.51 12.49 6.09
C GLN A 37 1.02 12.68 5.82
N GLU A 38 0.60 12.67 4.55
CA GLU A 38 -0.80 12.78 4.14
C GLU A 38 -1.64 11.61 4.68
N LEU A 39 -1.09 10.40 4.73
CA LEU A 39 -1.75 9.24 5.36
C LEU A 39 -1.92 9.37 6.88
N LYS A 40 -1.04 10.13 7.56
CA LYS A 40 -1.11 10.32 9.02
C LYS A 40 -2.04 11.44 9.43
N GLU A 41 -1.90 12.59 8.78
CA GLU A 41 -2.52 13.85 9.22
C GLU A 41 -3.66 14.29 8.30
N GLY A 42 -3.85 13.57 7.19
CA GLY A 42 -4.77 14.01 6.17
C GLY A 42 -4.17 15.09 5.27
N ARG A 43 -5.03 15.73 4.47
CA ARG A 43 -4.64 16.79 3.55
C ARG A 43 -5.34 18.08 3.95
N ARG A 44 -4.57 19.15 4.17
CA ARG A 44 -5.09 20.47 4.58
C ARG A 44 -5.95 20.43 5.85
N GLY A 45 -5.57 19.60 6.82
CA GLY A 45 -6.28 19.46 8.09
C GLY A 45 -7.59 18.65 8.01
N GLN A 46 -7.88 18.03 6.86
CA GLN A 46 -9.01 17.10 6.71
C GLN A 46 -8.51 15.66 6.55
N PRO A 47 -9.20 14.67 7.15
CA PRO A 47 -8.86 13.27 6.96
C PRO A 47 -8.94 12.89 5.47
N LEU A 48 -8.04 12.01 5.02
CA LEU A 48 -8.08 11.50 3.66
C LEU A 48 -9.36 10.68 3.43
N LYS A 49 -9.90 10.76 2.22
CA LYS A 49 -10.98 9.88 1.80
C LYS A 49 -10.45 8.44 1.69
N PRO A 50 -11.30 7.41 1.83
CA PRO A 50 -10.87 6.01 1.73
C PRO A 50 -10.12 5.70 0.42
N ILE A 51 -10.58 6.23 -0.72
CA ILE A 51 -9.90 6.03 -2.01
C ILE A 51 -8.52 6.70 -2.08
N ASP A 52 -8.36 7.85 -1.42
CA ASP A 52 -7.07 8.55 -1.36
C ASP A 52 -6.08 7.76 -0.50
N VAL A 53 -6.56 7.17 0.61
CA VAL A 53 -5.76 6.26 1.44
C VAL A 53 -5.27 5.06 0.63
N LEU A 54 -6.17 4.39 -0.09
CA LEU A 54 -5.80 3.24 -0.92
C LEU A 54 -4.81 3.62 -2.03
N THR A 55 -5.02 4.78 -2.67
CA THR A 55 -4.14 5.27 -3.73
C THR A 55 -2.75 5.61 -3.19
N HIS A 56 -2.66 6.34 -2.08
CA HIS A 56 -1.38 6.71 -1.47
C HIS A 56 -0.64 5.49 -0.94
N ALA A 57 -1.36 4.52 -0.36
CA ALA A 57 -0.79 3.26 0.06
C ALA A 57 -0.26 2.45 -1.13
N SER A 58 -1.02 2.33 -2.22
CA SER A 58 -0.58 1.64 -3.44
C SER A 58 0.70 2.26 -4.00
N GLU A 59 0.77 3.59 -4.08
CA GLU A 59 1.99 4.29 -4.50
C GLU A 59 3.17 4.01 -3.57
N LEU A 60 2.95 3.95 -2.27
CA LEU A 60 4.01 3.64 -1.31
C LEU A 60 4.50 2.19 -1.47
N PHE A 61 3.61 1.24 -1.77
CA PHE A 61 3.99 -0.14 -2.07
C PHE A 61 4.81 -0.26 -3.35
N GLU A 62 4.46 0.50 -4.39
CA GLU A 62 5.28 0.61 -5.61
C GLU A 62 6.68 1.18 -5.32
N LEU A 63 6.82 2.02 -4.28
CA LEU A 63 8.09 2.55 -3.80
C LEU A 63 8.84 1.60 -2.84
N GLY A 64 8.33 0.39 -2.61
CA GLY A 64 8.92 -0.61 -1.74
C GLY A 64 8.50 -0.53 -0.27
N GLU A 65 7.53 0.33 0.08
CA GLU A 65 6.96 0.31 1.43
C GLU A 65 6.08 -0.93 1.65
N THR A 66 5.95 -1.30 2.91
CA THR A 66 5.10 -2.40 3.35
C THR A 66 4.12 -1.90 4.40
N LEU A 67 3.02 -2.63 4.64
CA LEU A 67 2.10 -2.31 5.74
C LEU A 67 2.83 -2.17 7.09
N ALA A 68 3.82 -3.03 7.34
CA ALA A 68 4.60 -2.99 8.57
C ALA A 68 5.41 -1.68 8.66
N SER A 69 6.01 -1.23 7.55
CA SER A 69 6.71 0.05 7.49
C SER A 69 5.76 1.23 7.72
N LEU A 70 4.60 1.24 7.05
CA LEU A 70 3.59 2.30 7.23
C LEU A 70 3.09 2.38 8.68
N LYS A 71 2.83 1.23 9.31
CA LYS A 71 2.46 1.15 10.74
C LYS A 71 3.57 1.69 11.64
N LYS A 72 4.85 1.37 11.35
CA LYS A 72 6.01 1.91 12.09
C LYS A 72 6.12 3.44 11.97
N HIS A 73 5.76 4.00 10.82
CA HIS A 73 5.70 5.46 10.63
C HIS A 73 4.51 6.12 11.34
N GLY A 74 3.59 5.33 11.90
CA GLY A 74 2.42 5.79 12.64
C GLY A 74 1.18 6.02 11.78
N VAL A 75 1.14 5.46 10.57
CA VAL A 75 -0.10 5.45 9.75
C VAL A 75 -1.12 4.55 10.45
N LYS A 76 -2.28 5.12 10.78
CA LYS A 76 -3.38 4.40 11.41
C LYS A 76 -4.34 3.87 10.35
N PRO A 77 -4.79 2.60 10.45
CA PRO A 77 -5.86 2.11 9.61
C PRO A 77 -7.14 2.92 9.85
N ILE A 78 -7.83 3.26 8.77
CA ILE A 78 -9.23 3.70 8.84
C ILE A 78 -10.06 2.43 9.02
N VAL A 79 -10.97 2.39 9.98
CA VAL A 79 -11.88 1.24 10.11
C VAL A 79 -13.16 1.58 9.37
N ALA A 80 -13.27 1.12 8.11
CA ALA A 80 -14.53 1.17 7.39
C ALA A 80 -15.45 0.05 7.90
N PRO A 81 -16.79 0.24 7.87
CA PRO A 81 -17.71 -0.83 8.18
C PRO A 81 -17.62 -1.92 7.10
N ASP A 82 -17.44 -3.18 7.52
CA ASP A 82 -17.40 -4.34 6.62
C ASP A 82 -18.82 -4.77 6.25
N THR A 83 -19.51 -3.91 5.48
CA THR A 83 -20.82 -4.23 4.89
C THR A 83 -20.64 -4.83 3.50
N PRO A 84 -21.61 -5.63 3.01
CA PRO A 84 -21.57 -6.18 1.66
C PRO A 84 -21.40 -5.10 0.57
N GLU A 85 -22.08 -3.96 0.75
CA GLU A 85 -22.01 -2.80 -0.16
C GLU A 85 -20.60 -2.20 -0.22
N VAL A 86 -19.94 -2.06 0.93
CA VAL A 86 -18.56 -1.55 1.01
C VAL A 86 -17.59 -2.53 0.38
N ARG A 87 -17.78 -3.84 0.59
CA ARG A 87 -16.95 -4.89 0.00
C ARG A 87 -17.09 -4.93 -1.52
N GLU A 88 -18.31 -4.79 -2.04
CA GLU A 88 -18.54 -4.71 -3.49
C GLU A 88 -17.87 -3.47 -4.10
N ALA A 89 -18.02 -2.31 -3.46
CA ALA A 89 -17.35 -1.08 -3.88
C ALA A 89 -15.82 -1.24 -3.85
N ALA A 90 -15.27 -1.85 -2.79
CA ALA A 90 -13.85 -2.15 -2.68
C ALA A 90 -13.36 -3.09 -3.79
N ARG A 91 -14.14 -4.12 -4.15
CA ARG A 91 -13.80 -5.03 -5.26
C ARG A 91 -13.78 -4.32 -6.61
N ARG A 92 -14.75 -3.43 -6.86
CA ARG A 92 -14.74 -2.59 -8.07
C ARG A 92 -13.50 -1.70 -8.13
N VAL A 93 -13.07 -1.14 -7.00
CA VAL A 93 -11.83 -0.34 -6.91
C VAL A 93 -10.59 -1.22 -7.14
N GLN A 94 -10.54 -2.41 -6.54
CA GLN A 94 -9.44 -3.36 -6.71
C GLN A 94 -9.20 -3.66 -8.20
N ILE A 95 -10.27 -3.98 -8.93
CA ILE A 95 -10.23 -4.27 -10.37
C ILE A 95 -9.85 -3.01 -11.17
N ALA A 96 -10.56 -1.89 -10.94
CA ALA A 96 -10.39 -0.68 -11.75
C ALA A 96 -9.01 -0.02 -11.61
N TYR A 97 -8.36 -0.19 -10.45
CA TYR A 97 -7.06 0.42 -10.16
C TYR A 97 -5.93 -0.60 -10.09
N ALA A 98 -6.20 -1.89 -10.30
CA ALA A 98 -5.24 -2.98 -10.13
C ALA A 98 -4.48 -2.90 -8.78
N MET A 99 -5.22 -2.59 -7.71
CA MET A 99 -4.62 -2.35 -6.38
C MET A 99 -4.24 -3.66 -5.69
N PRO A 100 -3.08 -3.72 -5.02
CA PRO A 100 -2.70 -4.87 -4.20
C PRO A 100 -3.72 -5.12 -3.07
N VAL A 101 -4.05 -6.38 -2.79
CA VAL A 101 -4.98 -6.74 -1.70
C VAL A 101 -4.55 -6.19 -0.34
N ASP A 102 -3.25 -6.09 -0.10
CA ASP A 102 -2.71 -5.62 1.17
C ASP A 102 -3.05 -4.16 1.46
N VAL A 103 -3.30 -3.31 0.45
CA VAL A 103 -3.68 -1.91 0.73
C VAL A 103 -5.06 -1.80 1.37
N PHE A 104 -5.96 -2.75 1.12
CA PHE A 104 -7.31 -2.77 1.68
C PHE A 104 -7.31 -3.04 3.19
N LYS A 105 -6.25 -3.67 3.72
CA LYS A 105 -6.06 -3.83 5.17
C LYS A 105 -5.90 -2.49 5.89
N LEU A 106 -5.54 -1.41 5.20
CA LEU A 106 -5.49 -0.06 5.78
C LEU A 106 -6.87 0.57 5.95
N ILE A 107 -7.89 0.06 5.27
CA ILE A 107 -9.29 0.48 5.48
C ILE A 107 -10.10 -0.56 6.26
N GLY A 108 -9.40 -1.56 6.85
CA GLY A 108 -10.02 -2.62 7.64
C GLY A 108 -10.73 -3.70 6.82
N LEU A 109 -10.49 -3.76 5.51
CA LEU A 109 -11.10 -4.76 4.63
C LEU A 109 -10.09 -5.86 4.27
N GLU A 110 -10.51 -7.11 4.41
CA GLU A 110 -9.79 -8.26 3.88
C GLU A 110 -10.37 -8.62 2.51
N MET A 111 -9.54 -8.45 1.47
CA MET A 111 -9.90 -8.72 0.09
C MET A 111 -9.16 -9.95 -0.42
N GLU A 112 -9.83 -10.72 -1.28
CA GLU A 112 -9.22 -11.84 -1.99
C GLU A 112 -8.38 -11.34 -3.17
N PRO A 113 -7.26 -12.03 -3.50
CA PRO A 113 -6.49 -11.70 -4.69
C PRO A 113 -7.38 -11.81 -5.93
N LEU A 114 -7.11 -10.97 -6.93
CA LEU A 114 -7.73 -11.16 -8.23
C LEU A 114 -7.10 -12.42 -8.82
N ASP A 115 -7.91 -13.40 -9.18
CA ASP A 115 -7.49 -14.47 -10.07
C ASP A 115 -7.00 -13.84 -11.40
N ASP A 116 -6.04 -14.48 -12.07
CA ASP A 116 -5.36 -13.93 -13.26
C ASP A 116 -6.32 -13.45 -14.39
N GLU A 117 -7.58 -13.89 -14.38
CA GLU A 117 -8.64 -13.45 -15.30
C GLU A 117 -9.19 -12.03 -15.05
N GLY A 118 -8.92 -11.40 -13.90
CA GLY A 118 -9.49 -10.10 -13.50
C GLY A 118 -8.53 -8.92 -13.49
N SER A 119 -7.25 -9.13 -13.82
CA SER A 119 -6.23 -8.07 -13.75
C SER A 119 -6.34 -7.12 -14.93
N ALA A 120 -6.93 -5.94 -14.71
CA ALA A 120 -6.84 -4.84 -15.66
C ALA A 120 -5.35 -4.49 -15.90
N PRO A 121 -4.92 -4.28 -17.15
CA PRO A 121 -3.50 -4.10 -17.46
C PRO A 121 -2.94 -2.90 -16.70
N ALA A 122 -1.82 -3.14 -16.00
CA ALA A 122 -1.04 -2.16 -15.26
C ALA A 122 -1.00 -0.83 -16.00
N ARG A 123 -1.46 0.24 -15.33
CA ARG A 123 -1.58 1.59 -15.89
C ARG A 123 -0.29 1.99 -16.61
N LYS A 124 -0.33 1.98 -17.96
CA LYS A 124 0.69 2.63 -18.78
C LYS A 124 0.72 4.10 -18.39
N ARG A 125 1.86 4.53 -17.86
CA ARG A 125 2.20 5.93 -17.55
C ARG A 125 1.77 6.80 -18.73
N ARG A 126 0.78 7.68 -18.53
CA ARG A 126 0.49 8.75 -19.49
C ARG A 126 1.73 9.66 -19.54
N LYS A 127 2.55 9.50 -20.59
CA LYS A 127 3.52 10.52 -21.00
C LYS A 127 2.70 11.77 -21.32
N LYS A 128 2.84 12.80 -20.52
CA LYS A 128 2.40 14.14 -20.90
C LYS A 128 3.42 14.64 -21.91
N ALA A 129 2.95 14.89 -23.14
CA ALA A 129 3.69 15.57 -24.19
C ALA A 129 3.93 17.04 -23.80
#